data_AF-A0A4U1IQM7-F1
#
_entry.id   AF-A0A4U1IQM7-F1
#
_cell.length_a   1.000
_cell.length_b   1.000
_cell.length_c   1.000
_cell.angle_alpha   90.00
_cell.angle_beta   90.00
_cell.angle_gamma   90.00
#
_symmetry.space_group_name_H-M   'P 1'
#
loop_
_entity.id
_entity.type
_entity.pdbx_description
1 polymer ?
#
loop_
_entity_poly.entity_id
_entity_poly.type
_entity_poly.pdbx_seq_one_letter_code
_entity_poly.pdbx_strand_id
1 'polypeptide(L)'
;MLGSSSPTFPVVVSSFFLGAAVVCASGAAFAAVTQPNGTVIPVNGGAALSGYINGSANNDNINEGIDVVQDAAVEPQVFSPLCDFSGKYIAKGGGANFAVGWYNVDDSVPSENPPKYVPVDLGANLNVAAPNSDIQILFPFSGALPPPDQVNLSAVSIRENPAYKGGYIGFVLIPNPNGTGSGNATQYHYTEHRFNVLCTLCSNPGPWYSDLIYKSKMLANTFYLGFEDLDFMNAAGSAGVNGNDLDYEDFLFRFTGVACPGAGQPCDVPGAQGACAKGISDCDAQGTLICKPVLQPGSQGEACDAIDNDCDGLIDDDATCPPETVCNGGTCVASCESGEFPCLPSFVCKGSLCIEESCANVVCPEGEVCDGGACRAPCAGVVCPAGQVCSGDHCVDPCTGVTCGEGQVCVSGVCIPGCACRTCATGESCHVDSGQCVETVCLGVSCDAGTHCKAGQCVDLCDGVTCPPGEACQAGQCAVDVPSATSSSSTGNFVGSGGAGGDGGAGGAGGVMAGGGTSAGGAPPGSGESGSCGCRIESAASSVGGTGLSALLAALLFARRRSNGRERRPRANESR
;
A
#
# COMPACT_ATOMS: atom_id res chain seq x y z
N MET A 1 47.04 -75.53 -8.57
CA MET A 1 46.14 -75.56 -9.74
C MET A 1 45.87 -74.13 -10.15
N LEU A 2 46.38 -73.79 -11.34
CA LEU A 2 46.13 -72.64 -12.22
C LEU A 2 45.74 -71.30 -11.59
N GLY A 3 46.73 -70.41 -11.46
CA GLY A 3 46.56 -68.97 -11.46
C GLY A 3 47.32 -68.36 -12.64
N SER A 4 46.63 -67.58 -13.46
CA SER A 4 47.10 -66.61 -14.45
C SER A 4 45.86 -65.90 -15.01
N SER A 5 45.81 -64.69 -15.57
CA SER A 5 46.61 -63.47 -15.55
C SER A 5 45.79 -62.44 -16.35
N SER A 6 45.61 -61.22 -15.82
CA SER A 6 45.44 -59.94 -16.55
C SER A 6 44.19 -59.74 -17.47
N PRO A 7 44.00 -58.55 -18.10
CA PRO A 7 43.69 -57.23 -17.52
C PRO A 7 42.43 -56.58 -18.20
N THR A 8 41.85 -55.49 -17.66
CA THR A 8 40.83 -54.70 -18.38
C THR A 8 40.96 -53.18 -18.18
N PHE A 9 40.65 -52.47 -19.27
CA PHE A 9 40.78 -51.04 -19.59
C PHE A 9 39.90 -50.08 -18.77
N PRO A 10 40.22 -48.76 -18.72
CA PRO A 10 39.34 -47.76 -18.12
C PRO A 10 38.23 -47.34 -19.09
N VAL A 11 37.01 -47.28 -18.56
CA VAL A 11 35.79 -46.80 -19.24
C VAL A 11 35.71 -45.28 -19.12
N VAL A 12 35.54 -44.61 -20.26
CA VAL A 12 35.21 -43.19 -20.37
C VAL A 12 33.73 -43.01 -20.03
N VAL A 13 33.42 -42.24 -18.98
CA VAL A 13 32.05 -41.87 -18.61
C VAL A 13 31.71 -40.53 -19.25
N SER A 14 30.95 -40.57 -20.34
CA SER A 14 30.29 -39.39 -20.92
C SER A 14 29.12 -38.96 -20.01
N SER A 15 29.25 -37.78 -19.40
CA SER A 15 28.19 -37.16 -18.62
C SER A 15 27.20 -36.46 -19.55
N PHE A 16 26.00 -37.01 -19.70
CA PHE A 16 24.86 -36.33 -20.30
C PHE A 16 24.28 -35.34 -19.27
N PHE A 17 24.42 -34.04 -19.52
CA PHE A 17 23.66 -33.01 -18.81
C PHE A 17 22.21 -33.03 -19.32
N LEU A 18 21.30 -33.61 -18.53
CA LEU A 18 19.87 -33.38 -18.68
C LEU A 18 19.58 -32.00 -18.05
N GLY A 19 19.31 -31.00 -18.89
CA GLY A 19 18.76 -29.72 -18.44
C GLY A 19 17.36 -29.93 -17.89
N ALA A 20 17.21 -29.84 -16.57
CA ALA A 20 15.92 -29.71 -15.93
C ALA A 20 15.40 -28.29 -16.18
N ALA A 21 14.43 -28.16 -17.08
CA ALA A 21 13.65 -26.94 -17.20
C ALA A 21 12.80 -26.79 -15.92
N VAL A 22 13.23 -25.92 -15.02
CA VAL A 22 12.42 -25.46 -13.89
C VAL A 22 11.32 -24.58 -14.47
N VAL A 23 10.13 -25.16 -14.63
CA VAL A 23 8.90 -24.40 -14.87
C VAL A 23 8.51 -23.79 -13.52
N CYS A 24 8.97 -22.57 -13.25
CA CYS A 24 8.38 -21.73 -12.20
C CYS A 24 7.01 -21.26 -12.69
N ALA A 25 5.99 -22.06 -12.44
CA ALA A 25 4.60 -21.62 -12.44
C ALA A 25 4.09 -21.71 -11.01
N SER A 26 4.46 -20.75 -10.17
CA SER A 26 3.73 -20.45 -8.94
C SER A 26 2.47 -19.68 -9.30
N GLY A 27 1.53 -20.37 -9.95
CA GLY A 27 0.13 -19.97 -9.84
C GLY A 27 -0.29 -20.30 -8.41
N ALA A 28 -0.75 -19.32 -7.65
CA ALA A 28 -1.43 -19.59 -6.40
C ALA A 28 -2.57 -20.58 -6.70
N ALA A 29 -2.46 -21.80 -6.18
CA ALA A 29 -3.54 -22.75 -6.25
C ALA A 29 -4.60 -22.25 -5.27
N PHE A 30 -5.62 -21.55 -5.80
CA PHE A 30 -6.77 -21.15 -5.00
C PHE A 30 -7.50 -22.43 -4.54
N ALA A 31 -7.66 -22.57 -3.23
CA ALA A 31 -8.29 -23.73 -2.62
C ALA A 31 -9.72 -23.36 -2.26
N ALA A 32 -10.69 -24.08 -2.84
CA ALA A 32 -12.09 -23.94 -2.47
C ALA A 32 -12.27 -24.18 -0.96
N VAL A 33 -13.13 -23.38 -0.32
CA VAL A 33 -13.39 -23.50 1.12
C VAL A 33 -14.03 -24.86 1.41
N THR A 34 -13.55 -25.54 2.45
CA THR A 34 -14.02 -26.87 2.84
C THR A 34 -14.51 -26.86 4.28
N GLN A 35 -15.75 -27.29 4.49
CA GLN A 35 -16.34 -27.46 5.81
C GLN A 35 -15.65 -28.56 6.63
N PRO A 36 -15.80 -28.59 7.98
CA PRO A 36 -15.22 -29.62 8.84
C PRO A 36 -15.48 -31.07 8.41
N ASN A 37 -16.64 -31.36 7.80
CA ASN A 37 -16.99 -32.68 7.30
C ASN A 37 -16.38 -33.04 5.94
N GLY A 38 -15.63 -32.14 5.32
CA GLY A 38 -15.01 -32.32 4.00
C GLY A 38 -15.83 -31.82 2.81
N THR A 39 -17.01 -31.22 3.03
CA THR A 39 -17.81 -30.63 1.94
C THR A 39 -17.16 -29.35 1.42
N VAL A 40 -16.93 -29.28 0.12
CA VAL A 40 -16.51 -28.04 -0.56
C VAL A 40 -17.72 -27.13 -0.76
N ILE A 41 -17.57 -25.85 -0.41
CA ILE A 41 -18.63 -24.84 -0.42
C ILE A 41 -18.23 -23.61 -1.29
N PRO A 42 -19.21 -22.91 -1.89
CA PRO A 42 -20.65 -23.23 -1.91
C PRO A 42 -20.93 -24.49 -2.74
N VAL A 43 -21.90 -25.30 -2.32
CA VAL A 43 -22.24 -26.55 -3.02
C VAL A 43 -22.95 -26.25 -4.35
N ASN A 44 -23.10 -27.27 -5.20
CA ASN A 44 -23.71 -27.15 -6.54
C ASN A 44 -23.07 -26.08 -7.45
N GLY A 45 -21.84 -25.65 -7.13
CA GLY A 45 -21.13 -24.59 -7.84
C GLY A 45 -21.64 -23.18 -7.55
N GLY A 46 -22.46 -22.99 -6.50
CA GLY A 46 -22.96 -21.68 -6.08
C GLY A 46 -23.72 -20.91 -7.17
N ALA A 47 -24.52 -21.61 -8.00
CA ALA A 47 -25.11 -21.01 -9.19
C ALA A 47 -26.02 -19.80 -8.88
N ALA A 48 -26.80 -19.86 -7.79
CA ALA A 48 -27.68 -18.79 -7.38
C ALA A 48 -26.89 -17.63 -6.74
N LEU A 49 -25.99 -17.91 -5.79
CA LEU A 49 -25.01 -16.94 -5.31
C LEU A 49 -24.26 -16.20 -6.44
N SER A 50 -23.74 -16.93 -7.42
CA SER A 50 -23.08 -16.37 -8.61
C SER A 50 -24.01 -15.48 -9.42
N GLY A 51 -25.28 -15.91 -9.59
CA GLY A 51 -26.31 -15.11 -10.25
C GLY A 51 -26.57 -13.77 -9.57
N TYR A 52 -26.46 -13.70 -8.23
CA TYR A 52 -26.58 -12.46 -7.49
C TYR A 52 -25.34 -11.56 -7.59
N ILE A 53 -24.15 -12.12 -7.37
CA ILE A 53 -22.90 -11.36 -7.33
C ILE A 53 -22.51 -10.84 -8.72
N ASN A 54 -22.72 -11.63 -9.78
CA ASN A 54 -22.23 -11.33 -11.13
C ASN A 54 -23.31 -10.73 -12.03
N GLY A 55 -23.73 -9.49 -11.72
CA GLY A 55 -24.55 -8.67 -12.63
C GLY A 55 -26.05 -8.66 -12.36
N SER A 56 -26.51 -9.10 -11.18
CA SER A 56 -27.93 -8.99 -10.82
C SER A 56 -28.38 -7.55 -10.61
N ALA A 57 -29.67 -7.27 -10.85
CA ALA A 57 -30.27 -5.97 -10.52
C ALA A 57 -30.19 -5.67 -9.00
N ASN A 58 -30.27 -6.71 -8.16
CA ASN A 58 -30.12 -6.57 -6.72
C ASN A 58 -28.71 -6.10 -6.34
N ASN A 59 -27.70 -6.45 -7.12
CA ASN A 59 -26.32 -5.97 -7.00
C ASN A 59 -26.00 -4.79 -7.94
N ASP A 60 -26.99 -3.93 -8.26
CA ASP A 60 -26.81 -2.74 -9.11
C ASP A 60 -26.32 -3.05 -10.54
N ASN A 61 -26.51 -4.27 -11.01
CA ASN A 61 -25.96 -4.81 -12.26
C ASN A 61 -24.42 -4.78 -12.33
N ILE A 62 -23.76 -4.74 -11.18
CA ILE A 62 -22.31 -4.87 -11.09
C ILE A 62 -21.95 -6.32 -11.38
N ASN A 63 -21.18 -6.53 -12.44
CA ASN A 63 -20.61 -7.83 -12.76
C ASN A 63 -19.21 -7.92 -12.17
N GLU A 64 -19.10 -8.56 -11.01
CA GLU A 64 -17.83 -8.72 -10.31
C GLU A 64 -16.84 -9.64 -11.04
N GLY A 65 -17.33 -10.58 -11.87
CA GLY A 65 -16.47 -11.61 -12.45
C GLY A 65 -15.84 -12.50 -11.37
N ILE A 66 -16.54 -12.71 -10.26
CA ILE A 66 -16.13 -13.58 -9.15
C ILE A 66 -16.51 -15.02 -9.49
N ASP A 67 -15.54 -15.92 -9.40
CA ASP A 67 -15.80 -17.36 -9.37
C ASP A 67 -16.17 -17.71 -7.92
N VAL A 68 -17.45 -17.91 -7.65
CA VAL A 68 -17.95 -18.06 -6.28
C VAL A 68 -17.44 -19.30 -5.56
N VAL A 69 -16.79 -20.26 -6.25
CA VAL A 69 -16.15 -21.41 -5.63
C VAL A 69 -14.66 -21.17 -5.42
N GLN A 70 -13.96 -20.64 -6.43
CA GLN A 70 -12.50 -20.44 -6.36
C GLN A 70 -12.11 -19.20 -5.54
N ASP A 71 -12.93 -18.15 -5.59
CA ASP A 71 -12.70 -16.90 -4.88
C ASP A 71 -13.37 -16.89 -3.49
N ALA A 72 -14.03 -17.99 -3.09
CA ALA A 72 -14.62 -18.11 -1.76
C ALA A 72 -13.55 -18.02 -0.67
N ALA A 73 -13.84 -17.27 0.38
CA ALA A 73 -12.98 -17.15 1.53
C ALA A 73 -13.75 -17.14 2.84
N VAL A 74 -13.02 -17.38 3.92
CA VAL A 74 -13.51 -17.28 5.31
C VAL A 74 -12.70 -16.23 6.09
N GLU A 75 -11.92 -15.44 5.36
CA GLU A 75 -11.07 -14.37 5.86
C GLU A 75 -11.28 -13.11 4.99
N PRO A 76 -11.05 -11.90 5.54
CA PRO A 76 -10.77 -11.65 6.95
C PRO A 76 -11.99 -11.91 7.85
N GLN A 77 -11.79 -12.42 9.05
CA GLN A 77 -12.87 -12.59 10.04
C GLN A 77 -13.35 -11.26 10.66
N VAL A 78 -12.51 -10.22 10.60
CA VAL A 78 -12.72 -8.92 11.23
C VAL A 78 -12.34 -7.78 10.30
N PHE A 79 -12.90 -6.60 10.51
CA PHE A 79 -12.83 -5.48 9.57
C PHE A 79 -12.57 -4.15 10.28
N SER A 80 -11.82 -3.26 9.63
CA SER A 80 -11.75 -1.85 9.99
C SER A 80 -12.90 -1.12 9.29
N PRO A 81 -13.87 -0.55 10.02
CA PRO A 81 -14.89 0.28 9.39
C PRO A 81 -14.24 1.58 8.90
N LEU A 82 -14.65 2.13 7.77
CA LEU A 82 -14.19 3.42 7.25
C LEU A 82 -15.30 4.48 7.39
N CYS A 83 -14.99 5.75 7.11
CA CYS A 83 -15.99 6.84 7.22
C CYS A 83 -17.11 6.76 6.17
N ASP A 84 -16.84 6.12 5.03
CA ASP A 84 -17.78 5.92 3.94
C ASP A 84 -18.52 4.58 4.05
N PHE A 85 -18.62 4.03 5.27
CA PHE A 85 -19.31 2.76 5.51
C PHE A 85 -20.74 2.82 4.96
N SER A 86 -21.05 1.82 4.15
CA SER A 86 -22.39 1.60 3.61
C SER A 86 -22.64 0.11 3.42
N GLY A 87 -23.91 -0.25 3.33
CA GLY A 87 -24.35 -1.63 3.17
C GLY A 87 -25.42 -1.75 2.12
N LYS A 88 -25.52 -2.94 1.52
CA LYS A 88 -26.65 -3.33 0.68
C LYS A 88 -27.07 -4.76 0.97
N TYR A 89 -28.37 -4.98 1.09
CA TYR A 89 -28.98 -6.30 1.21
C TYR A 89 -29.35 -6.82 -0.19
N ILE A 90 -28.63 -7.82 -0.68
CA ILE A 90 -28.70 -8.28 -2.07
C ILE A 90 -29.66 -9.46 -2.24
N ALA A 91 -29.59 -10.46 -1.37
CA ALA A 91 -30.39 -11.66 -1.50
C ALA A 91 -30.91 -12.15 -0.15
N LYS A 92 -32.13 -12.70 -0.19
CA LYS A 92 -32.72 -13.46 0.91
C LYS A 92 -33.31 -14.76 0.34
N GLY A 93 -32.49 -15.81 0.26
CA GLY A 93 -32.90 -17.14 -0.18
C GLY A 93 -33.61 -17.96 0.90
N GLY A 94 -33.19 -17.77 2.16
CA GLY A 94 -33.59 -18.61 3.29
C GLY A 94 -34.91 -18.20 3.91
N GLY A 95 -35.59 -19.16 4.54
CA GLY A 95 -36.91 -18.98 5.14
C GLY A 95 -36.90 -18.36 6.53
N ALA A 96 -35.74 -18.29 7.19
CA ALA A 96 -35.64 -17.82 8.56
C ALA A 96 -35.62 -16.29 8.66
N ASN A 97 -36.05 -15.75 9.81
CA ASN A 97 -36.07 -14.32 10.09
C ASN A 97 -34.85 -13.92 10.92
N PHE A 98 -33.91 -13.21 10.31
CA PHE A 98 -32.69 -12.70 10.94
C PHE A 98 -32.49 -11.22 10.66
N ALA A 99 -31.69 -10.59 11.50
CA ALA A 99 -31.05 -9.31 11.24
C ALA A 99 -29.54 -9.52 10.97
N VAL A 100 -28.86 -8.52 10.43
CA VAL A 100 -27.39 -8.48 10.43
C VAL A 100 -26.92 -7.26 11.21
N GLY A 101 -25.83 -7.42 11.95
CA GLY A 101 -25.23 -6.37 12.76
C GLY A 101 -23.73 -6.47 12.82
N TRP A 102 -23.15 -5.58 13.63
CA TRP A 102 -21.72 -5.58 13.94
C TRP A 102 -21.50 -5.57 15.46
N TYR A 103 -20.32 -6.02 15.88
CA TYR A 103 -19.84 -5.96 17.26
C TYR A 103 -18.38 -5.53 17.29
N ASN A 104 -17.92 -5.00 18.42
CA ASN A 104 -16.51 -4.67 18.60
C ASN A 104 -15.70 -5.95 18.83
N VAL A 105 -14.61 -6.11 18.08
CA VAL A 105 -13.67 -7.22 18.29
C VAL A 105 -12.97 -7.05 19.63
N ASP A 106 -12.97 -8.12 20.41
CA ASP A 106 -12.32 -8.18 21.72
C ASP A 106 -11.75 -9.59 21.92
N ASP A 107 -10.43 -9.71 21.78
CA ASP A 107 -9.70 -10.98 21.93
C ASP A 107 -9.73 -11.51 23.38
N SER A 108 -10.11 -10.67 24.35
CA SER A 108 -10.25 -11.11 25.75
C SER A 108 -11.56 -11.84 26.02
N VAL A 109 -12.56 -11.72 25.13
CA VAL A 109 -13.84 -12.41 25.25
C VAL A 109 -13.63 -13.90 24.94
N PRO A 110 -13.98 -14.84 25.85
CA PRO A 110 -13.85 -16.27 25.58
C PRO A 110 -14.79 -16.74 24.46
N SER A 111 -14.35 -17.71 23.65
CA SER A 111 -15.17 -18.34 22.59
C SER A 111 -16.55 -18.83 23.04
N GLU A 112 -16.66 -19.31 24.28
CA GLU A 112 -17.90 -19.86 24.86
C GLU A 112 -18.92 -18.77 25.27
N ASN A 113 -18.52 -17.49 25.23
CA ASN A 113 -19.37 -16.36 25.59
C ASN A 113 -19.33 -15.28 24.49
N PRO A 114 -19.85 -15.60 23.29
CA PRO A 114 -19.82 -14.68 22.16
C PRO A 114 -20.67 -13.42 22.42
N PRO A 115 -20.40 -12.31 21.69
CA PRO A 115 -21.21 -11.09 21.73
C PRO A 115 -22.69 -11.35 21.49
N LYS A 116 -23.61 -10.76 22.27
CA LYS A 116 -25.06 -11.00 22.10
C LYS A 116 -25.83 -9.74 21.77
N TYR A 117 -26.91 -9.93 21.00
CA TYR A 117 -27.86 -8.88 20.73
C TYR A 117 -28.92 -8.84 21.83
N VAL A 118 -29.15 -7.65 22.40
CA VAL A 118 -30.20 -7.41 23.38
C VAL A 118 -31.06 -6.25 22.87
N PRO A 119 -32.33 -6.48 22.50
CA PRO A 119 -33.22 -5.38 22.11
C PRO A 119 -33.71 -4.60 23.34
N VAL A 120 -34.12 -3.35 23.12
CA VAL A 120 -34.81 -2.54 24.16
C VAL A 120 -36.08 -3.24 24.65
N ASP A 121 -36.87 -3.79 23.73
CA ASP A 121 -38.01 -4.65 24.02
C ASP A 121 -38.29 -5.60 22.85
N LEU A 122 -39.11 -6.63 23.10
CA LEU A 122 -39.51 -7.62 22.10
C LEU A 122 -40.66 -7.15 21.19
N GLY A 123 -41.06 -5.88 21.28
CA GLY A 123 -42.16 -5.29 20.53
C GLY A 123 -41.67 -4.30 19.48
N ALA A 124 -42.10 -3.05 19.59
CA ALA A 124 -41.83 -2.01 18.60
C ALA A 124 -40.34 -1.66 18.49
N ASN A 125 -39.55 -1.89 19.56
CA ASN A 125 -38.14 -1.57 19.60
C ASN A 125 -37.25 -2.81 19.41
N LEU A 126 -37.77 -3.85 18.77
CA LEU A 126 -37.03 -5.09 18.49
C LEU A 126 -35.72 -4.87 17.73
N ASN A 127 -35.66 -3.86 16.87
CA ASN A 127 -34.46 -3.53 16.08
C ASN A 127 -33.56 -2.48 16.76
N VAL A 128 -33.90 -2.03 17.96
CA VAL A 128 -33.14 -1.02 18.70
C VAL A 128 -32.30 -1.73 19.76
N ALA A 129 -30.98 -1.65 19.62
CA ALA A 129 -30.05 -2.22 20.59
C ALA A 129 -30.21 -1.53 21.96
N ALA A 130 -30.37 -2.31 23.02
CA ALA A 130 -30.32 -1.81 24.38
C ALA A 130 -28.89 -1.38 24.75
N PRO A 131 -28.70 -0.53 25.78
CA PRO A 131 -27.36 -0.11 26.22
C PRO A 131 -26.41 -1.24 26.62
N ASN A 132 -26.94 -2.41 26.99
CA ASN A 132 -26.18 -3.61 27.35
C ASN A 132 -26.05 -4.62 26.20
N SER A 133 -26.43 -4.26 24.98
CA SER A 133 -26.23 -5.10 23.79
C SER A 133 -24.79 -4.98 23.31
N ASP A 134 -24.12 -6.11 23.08
CA ASP A 134 -22.78 -6.12 22.48
C ASP A 134 -22.83 -5.85 20.97
N ILE A 135 -23.97 -6.18 20.35
CA ILE A 135 -24.22 -6.08 18.91
C ILE A 135 -25.10 -4.87 18.59
N GLN A 136 -24.79 -4.17 17.51
CA GLN A 136 -25.61 -3.11 16.91
C GLN A 136 -26.17 -3.57 15.56
N ILE A 137 -27.45 -3.27 15.31
CA ILE A 137 -28.16 -3.70 14.07
C ILE A 137 -27.77 -2.79 12.90
N LEU A 138 -27.52 -3.40 11.73
CA LEU A 138 -27.32 -2.72 10.45
C LEU A 138 -28.58 -2.82 9.59
N PHE A 139 -29.01 -4.05 9.29
CA PHE A 139 -30.29 -4.31 8.65
C PHE A 139 -31.23 -5.01 9.64
N PRO A 140 -32.50 -4.55 9.74
CA PRO A 140 -33.44 -5.05 10.73
C PRO A 140 -33.84 -6.51 10.46
N PHE A 141 -34.45 -7.13 11.47
CA PHE A 141 -35.02 -8.46 11.38
C PHE A 141 -36.02 -8.56 10.23
N SER A 142 -35.74 -9.43 9.26
CA SER A 142 -36.60 -9.64 8.11
C SER A 142 -36.72 -11.10 7.74
N GLY A 143 -37.94 -11.54 7.41
CA GLY A 143 -38.24 -12.86 6.84
C GLY A 143 -38.28 -12.88 5.32
N ALA A 144 -38.05 -11.74 4.66
CA ALA A 144 -38.00 -11.60 3.21
C ALA A 144 -36.97 -10.53 2.82
N LEU A 145 -36.58 -10.44 1.54
CA LEU A 145 -35.76 -9.32 1.08
C LEU A 145 -36.53 -8.00 1.32
N PRO A 146 -35.91 -7.00 1.98
CA PRO A 146 -36.59 -5.73 2.21
C PRO A 146 -37.01 -5.04 0.89
N PRO A 147 -38.01 -4.14 0.94
CA PRO A 147 -38.35 -3.30 -0.20
C PRO A 147 -37.16 -2.45 -0.69
N PRO A 148 -37.13 -2.01 -1.97
CA PRO A 148 -35.99 -1.30 -2.57
C PRO A 148 -35.52 -0.03 -1.84
N ASP A 149 -36.41 0.63 -1.09
CA ASP A 149 -36.08 1.80 -0.26
C ASP A 149 -35.39 1.45 1.06
N GLN A 150 -35.32 0.15 1.42
CA GLN A 150 -34.79 -0.36 2.69
C GLN A 150 -33.63 -1.34 2.51
N VAL A 151 -33.28 -1.72 1.27
CA VAL A 151 -32.13 -2.59 1.00
C VAL A 151 -30.79 -1.87 1.06
N ASN A 152 -30.77 -0.53 1.10
CA ASN A 152 -29.54 0.25 1.15
C ASN A 152 -29.36 0.90 2.52
N LEU A 153 -28.12 0.90 3.00
CA LEU A 153 -27.66 1.55 4.21
C LEU A 153 -26.59 2.58 3.82
N SER A 154 -26.96 3.85 3.69
CA SER A 154 -26.09 4.91 3.13
C SER A 154 -25.72 6.04 4.09
N ALA A 155 -26.24 6.03 5.33
CA ALA A 155 -26.05 7.10 6.32
C ALA A 155 -25.61 6.56 7.70
N VAL A 156 -25.03 5.37 7.74
CA VAL A 156 -24.57 4.75 8.99
C VAL A 156 -23.06 4.76 9.00
N SER A 157 -22.47 5.68 9.77
CA SER A 157 -21.06 5.56 10.11
C SER A 157 -20.95 4.74 11.39
N ILE A 158 -20.35 3.55 11.29
CA ILE A 158 -20.05 2.71 12.47
C ILE A 158 -19.13 3.48 13.42
N ARG A 159 -18.20 4.29 12.86
CA ARG A 159 -17.27 5.11 13.65
C ARG A 159 -17.96 6.19 14.47
N GLU A 160 -19.11 6.70 14.01
CA GLU A 160 -19.90 7.70 14.72
C GLU A 160 -20.89 7.08 15.72
N ASN A 161 -21.06 5.76 15.69
CA ASN A 161 -21.93 5.09 16.65
C ASN A 161 -21.30 5.16 18.05
N PRO A 162 -22.03 5.64 19.09
CA PRO A 162 -21.51 5.72 20.45
C PRO A 162 -21.03 4.39 21.06
N ALA A 163 -21.49 3.25 20.52
CA ALA A 163 -21.06 1.91 20.94
C ALA A 163 -19.73 1.46 20.32
N TYR A 164 -19.18 2.19 19.34
CA TYR A 164 -17.92 1.84 18.70
C TYR A 164 -16.73 2.18 19.60
N LYS A 165 -15.84 1.21 19.81
CA LYS A 165 -14.70 1.31 20.73
C LYS A 165 -13.38 1.68 20.03
N GLY A 166 -13.40 2.06 18.75
CA GLY A 166 -12.21 2.52 18.01
C GLY A 166 -11.33 1.44 17.40
N GLY A 167 -11.74 0.16 17.45
CA GLY A 167 -10.98 -0.98 16.96
C GLY A 167 -11.57 -1.64 15.70
N TYR A 168 -11.25 -2.91 15.50
CA TYR A 168 -11.91 -3.72 14.48
C TYR A 168 -13.33 -4.12 14.90
N ILE A 169 -14.14 -4.47 13.90
CA ILE A 169 -15.49 -5.02 14.09
C ILE A 169 -15.60 -6.40 13.43
N GLY A 170 -16.46 -7.25 13.97
CA GLY A 170 -16.97 -8.43 13.27
C GLY A 170 -18.40 -8.21 12.81
N PHE A 171 -18.84 -8.97 11.80
CA PHE A 171 -20.25 -9.01 11.40
C PHE A 171 -20.92 -10.27 11.95
N VAL A 172 -22.23 -10.19 12.13
CA VAL A 172 -23.01 -11.28 12.70
C VAL A 172 -24.43 -11.31 12.15
N LEU A 173 -24.88 -12.50 11.77
CA LEU A 173 -26.29 -12.79 11.52
C LEU A 173 -26.97 -13.16 12.85
N ILE A 174 -28.05 -12.45 13.16
CA ILE A 174 -28.69 -12.44 14.49
C ILE A 174 -30.06 -13.10 14.39
N PRO A 175 -30.33 -14.20 15.13
CA PRO A 175 -31.62 -14.87 15.11
C PRO A 175 -32.66 -14.00 15.83
N ASN A 176 -33.85 -13.89 15.25
CA ASN A 176 -34.93 -13.12 15.85
C ASN A 176 -35.34 -13.70 17.22
N PRO A 177 -35.27 -12.91 18.32
CA PRO A 177 -35.58 -13.40 19.66
C PRO A 177 -37.07 -13.74 19.85
N ASN A 178 -37.96 -13.26 18.97
CA ASN A 178 -39.37 -13.67 18.92
C ASN A 178 -39.60 -14.98 18.16
N GLY A 179 -38.54 -15.61 17.67
CA GLY A 179 -38.57 -16.79 16.80
C GLY A 179 -38.34 -16.42 15.34
N THR A 180 -37.60 -17.28 14.65
CA THR A 180 -37.17 -17.06 13.27
C THR A 180 -38.17 -17.59 12.23
N GLY A 181 -39.26 -18.22 12.66
CA GLY A 181 -40.20 -18.91 11.76
C GLY A 181 -39.73 -20.31 11.33
N SER A 182 -38.50 -20.69 11.69
CA SER A 182 -37.96 -22.05 11.53
C SER A 182 -37.52 -22.57 12.90
N GLY A 183 -37.86 -23.82 13.23
CA GLY A 183 -37.48 -24.43 14.50
C GLY A 183 -35.99 -24.78 14.62
N ASN A 184 -35.24 -24.64 13.53
CA ASN A 184 -33.85 -25.06 13.38
C ASN A 184 -32.93 -23.91 12.94
N ALA A 185 -33.31 -22.68 13.28
CA ALA A 185 -32.62 -21.45 12.94
C ALA A 185 -32.63 -20.54 14.17
N THR A 186 -31.77 -20.84 15.13
CA THR A 186 -31.69 -20.24 16.46
C THR A 186 -30.29 -19.76 16.83
N GLN A 187 -29.29 -20.12 16.03
CA GLN A 187 -27.89 -19.80 16.20
C GLN A 187 -27.56 -18.38 15.70
N TYR A 188 -26.51 -17.79 16.26
CA TYR A 188 -25.83 -16.63 15.70
C TYR A 188 -24.71 -17.09 14.76
N HIS A 189 -24.54 -16.41 13.63
CA HIS A 189 -23.51 -16.73 12.64
C HIS A 189 -22.51 -15.58 12.60
N TYR A 190 -21.31 -15.78 13.17
CA TYR A 190 -20.28 -14.75 13.30
C TYR A 190 -19.24 -14.90 12.21
N THR A 191 -18.71 -13.77 11.72
CA THR A 191 -17.50 -13.80 10.89
C THR A 191 -16.27 -14.24 11.68
N GLU A 192 -16.22 -14.02 13.00
CA GLU A 192 -15.20 -14.63 13.87
C GLU A 192 -15.56 -16.10 14.16
N HIS A 193 -14.90 -17.02 13.45
CA HIS A 193 -15.18 -18.46 13.50
C HIS A 193 -15.00 -19.09 14.86
N ARG A 194 -14.22 -18.46 15.74
CA ARG A 194 -14.04 -18.89 17.14
C ARG A 194 -15.33 -18.86 17.96
N PHE A 195 -16.37 -18.16 17.50
CA PHE A 195 -17.69 -18.09 18.11
C PHE A 195 -18.71 -19.03 17.48
N ASN A 196 -18.39 -19.62 16.33
CA ASN A 196 -19.26 -20.55 15.63
C ASN A 196 -19.16 -21.96 16.22
N VAL A 197 -20.17 -22.80 15.94
CA VAL A 197 -20.24 -24.17 16.47
C VAL A 197 -19.01 -24.97 16.02
N LEU A 198 -18.28 -25.51 16.99
CA LEU A 198 -17.14 -26.38 16.77
C LEU A 198 -17.60 -27.81 16.48
N CYS A 199 -17.21 -28.37 15.33
CA CYS A 199 -17.40 -29.79 15.04
C CYS A 199 -16.19 -30.61 15.53
N THR A 200 -16.20 -31.05 16.78
CA THR A 200 -15.16 -31.95 17.30
C THR A 200 -15.28 -33.38 16.77
N LEU A 201 -16.45 -33.74 16.24
CA LEU A 201 -16.76 -35.08 15.74
C LEU A 201 -16.50 -35.27 14.24
N CYS A 202 -16.16 -34.20 13.52
CA CYS A 202 -15.92 -34.23 12.08
C CYS A 202 -14.53 -34.81 11.75
N SER A 203 -14.37 -35.23 10.49
CA SER A 203 -13.10 -35.75 9.97
C SER A 203 -11.96 -34.74 10.09
N ASN A 204 -12.26 -33.46 9.91
CA ASN A 204 -11.34 -32.35 10.17
C ASN A 204 -11.96 -31.47 11.26
N PRO A 205 -11.62 -31.68 12.55
CA PRO A 205 -12.18 -30.89 13.63
C PRO A 205 -11.92 -29.39 13.43
N GLY A 206 -12.97 -28.59 13.52
CA GLY A 206 -12.93 -27.16 13.26
C GLY A 206 -14.31 -26.52 13.37
N PRO A 207 -14.39 -25.18 13.38
CA PRO A 207 -15.66 -24.47 13.35
C PRO A 207 -16.38 -24.73 12.04
N TRP A 208 -17.71 -24.80 12.09
CA TRP A 208 -18.51 -24.69 10.87
C TRP A 208 -18.40 -23.25 10.34
N TYR A 209 -18.12 -23.13 9.05
CA TYR A 209 -18.15 -21.83 8.36
C TYR A 209 -19.60 -21.55 7.98
N SER A 210 -20.27 -20.71 8.74
CA SER A 210 -21.65 -20.31 8.45
C SER A 210 -21.75 -19.18 7.44
N ASP A 211 -20.62 -18.64 7.02
CA ASP A 211 -20.50 -17.54 6.10
C ASP A 211 -19.36 -17.74 5.11
N LEU A 212 -19.53 -17.13 3.94
CA LEU A 212 -18.50 -16.96 2.92
C LEU A 212 -18.32 -15.48 2.63
N ILE A 213 -17.06 -15.11 2.46
CA ILE A 213 -16.61 -13.76 2.20
C ILE A 213 -16.05 -13.70 0.77
N TYR A 214 -16.42 -12.65 0.06
CA TYR A 214 -15.85 -12.35 -1.26
C TYR A 214 -15.40 -10.90 -1.31
N LYS A 215 -14.13 -10.70 -1.65
CA LYS A 215 -13.62 -9.36 -1.93
C LYS A 215 -14.10 -8.89 -3.31
N SER A 216 -14.64 -7.67 -3.38
CA SER A 216 -15.04 -7.08 -4.66
C SER A 216 -13.83 -6.88 -5.57
N LYS A 217 -14.01 -7.18 -6.86
CA LYS A 217 -13.04 -6.90 -7.93
C LYS A 217 -13.32 -5.55 -8.60
N MET A 218 -14.52 -5.01 -8.41
CA MET A 218 -15.01 -3.81 -9.09
C MET A 218 -15.12 -2.58 -8.18
N LEU A 219 -15.26 -2.78 -6.87
CA LEU A 219 -15.47 -1.73 -5.88
C LEU A 219 -14.34 -1.73 -4.84
N ALA A 220 -13.80 -0.55 -4.55
CA ALA A 220 -12.81 -0.39 -3.49
C ALA A 220 -13.43 -0.64 -2.11
N ASN A 221 -12.64 -1.14 -1.16
CA ASN A 221 -13.03 -1.33 0.26
C ASN A 221 -14.39 -2.02 0.41
N THR A 222 -14.65 -3.02 -0.42
CA THR A 222 -15.97 -3.67 -0.52
C THR A 222 -15.86 -5.18 -0.42
N PHE A 223 -16.70 -5.76 0.43
CA PHE A 223 -16.82 -7.20 0.63
C PHE A 223 -18.28 -7.63 0.52
N TYR A 224 -18.48 -8.84 0.00
CA TYR A 224 -19.75 -9.55 0.05
C TYR A 224 -19.68 -10.61 1.13
N LEU A 225 -20.71 -10.68 1.96
CA LEU A 225 -20.87 -11.70 3.00
C LEU A 225 -22.15 -12.47 2.71
N GLY A 226 -22.01 -13.75 2.37
CA GLY A 226 -23.10 -14.70 2.21
C GLY A 226 -23.19 -15.58 3.44
N PHE A 227 -24.37 -15.76 4.02
CA PHE A 227 -24.60 -16.61 5.19
C PHE A 227 -25.60 -17.71 4.88
N GLU A 228 -25.47 -18.82 5.59
CA GLU A 228 -26.50 -19.84 5.79
C GLU A 228 -27.44 -19.45 6.95
N ASP A 229 -28.67 -19.94 6.94
CA ASP A 229 -29.69 -19.58 7.95
C ASP A 229 -30.05 -20.63 9.00
N LEU A 230 -29.61 -21.89 8.86
CA LEU A 230 -29.91 -22.96 9.81
C LEU A 230 -28.75 -23.25 10.77
N ASP A 231 -29.10 -23.79 11.93
CA ASP A 231 -28.15 -24.13 12.98
C ASP A 231 -27.16 -25.18 12.51
N PHE A 232 -25.88 -25.01 12.82
CA PHE A 232 -24.90 -26.09 12.70
C PHE A 232 -24.82 -26.89 14.01
N MET A 233 -24.39 -28.15 13.95
CA MET A 233 -24.28 -29.01 15.12
C MET A 233 -22.88 -29.60 15.28
N ASN A 234 -22.45 -29.84 16.53
CA ASN A 234 -21.29 -30.67 16.80
C ASN A 234 -21.61 -32.15 16.53
N ALA A 235 -21.72 -32.50 15.25
CA ALA A 235 -22.03 -33.83 14.75
C ALA A 235 -21.31 -34.08 13.42
N ALA A 236 -20.92 -35.33 13.17
CA ALA A 236 -20.20 -35.69 11.95
C ALA A 236 -21.12 -35.70 10.72
N GLY A 237 -20.54 -35.48 9.54
CA GLY A 237 -21.23 -35.66 8.26
C GLY A 237 -22.38 -34.69 8.04
N SER A 238 -23.47 -35.17 7.44
CA SER A 238 -24.66 -34.36 7.14
C SER A 238 -25.49 -34.01 8.39
N ALA A 239 -25.35 -34.77 9.48
CA ALA A 239 -26.01 -34.44 10.73
C ALA A 239 -25.50 -33.13 11.34
N GLY A 240 -24.21 -32.80 11.12
CA GLY A 240 -23.62 -31.53 11.55
C GLY A 240 -24.05 -30.33 10.72
N VAL A 241 -24.28 -30.55 9.42
CA VAL A 241 -24.83 -29.55 8.49
C VAL A 241 -26.29 -29.23 8.85
N ASN A 242 -27.02 -30.20 9.39
CA ASN A 242 -28.34 -29.99 10.01
C ASN A 242 -29.34 -29.28 9.07
N GLY A 243 -29.34 -29.68 7.80
CA GLY A 243 -30.30 -29.22 6.80
C GLY A 243 -29.90 -27.97 6.04
N ASN A 244 -28.81 -27.28 6.43
CA ASN A 244 -28.20 -26.23 5.63
C ASN A 244 -27.92 -26.76 4.21
N ASP A 245 -28.31 -26.01 3.19
CA ASP A 245 -28.10 -26.37 1.79
C ASP A 245 -26.74 -25.89 1.27
N LEU A 246 -26.02 -25.05 2.01
CA LEU A 246 -24.61 -24.70 1.81
C LEU A 246 -24.32 -23.94 0.51
N ASP A 247 -25.25 -23.09 0.07
CA ASP A 247 -25.10 -22.22 -1.10
C ASP A 247 -24.90 -20.72 -0.77
N TYR A 248 -25.03 -20.33 0.50
CA TYR A 248 -24.66 -19.03 1.10
C TYR A 248 -25.39 -17.83 0.51
N GLU A 249 -26.53 -18.05 -0.13
CA GLU A 249 -27.40 -16.98 -0.63
C GLU A 249 -28.63 -16.74 0.25
N ASP A 250 -28.74 -17.46 1.38
CA ASP A 250 -29.86 -17.28 2.31
C ASP A 250 -29.94 -15.85 2.81
N PHE A 251 -28.78 -15.27 3.05
CA PHE A 251 -28.57 -13.87 3.36
C PHE A 251 -27.28 -13.38 2.69
N LEU A 252 -27.41 -12.53 1.67
CA LEU A 252 -26.26 -11.94 0.99
C LEU A 252 -26.23 -10.43 1.19
N PHE A 253 -25.14 -9.93 1.76
CA PHE A 253 -24.89 -8.52 1.98
C PHE A 253 -23.65 -8.06 1.22
N ARG A 254 -23.65 -6.79 0.78
CA ARG A 254 -22.45 -6.09 0.30
C ARG A 254 -22.17 -4.93 1.25
N PHE A 255 -21.00 -4.93 1.86
CA PHE A 255 -20.54 -3.83 2.70
C PHE A 255 -19.39 -3.11 2.00
N THR A 256 -19.53 -1.80 1.85
CA THR A 256 -18.53 -0.88 1.29
C THR A 256 -18.04 0.04 2.41
N GLY A 257 -16.83 0.56 2.29
CA GLY A 257 -16.22 1.34 3.37
C GLY A 257 -15.78 0.43 4.53
N VAL A 258 -15.29 -0.77 4.21
CA VAL A 258 -14.63 -1.67 5.16
C VAL A 258 -13.31 -2.16 4.59
N ALA A 259 -12.31 -2.28 5.45
CA ALA A 259 -10.98 -2.72 5.09
C ALA A 259 -10.54 -3.90 5.95
N CYS A 260 -9.65 -4.73 5.43
CA CYS A 260 -9.01 -5.77 6.21
C CYS A 260 -8.13 -5.19 7.33
N PRO A 261 -7.81 -5.97 8.37
CA PRO A 261 -6.82 -5.59 9.36
C PRO A 261 -5.48 -5.23 8.71
N GLY A 262 -4.93 -4.07 9.09
CA GLY A 262 -3.67 -3.57 8.54
C GLY A 262 -3.75 -2.99 7.11
N ALA A 263 -4.91 -2.99 6.45
CA ALA A 263 -5.10 -2.33 5.17
C ALA A 263 -5.17 -0.79 5.31
N GLY A 264 -4.97 -0.09 4.19
CA GLY A 264 -5.01 1.37 4.11
C GLY A 264 -3.75 2.06 4.64
N GLN A 265 -2.66 1.33 4.88
CA GLN A 265 -1.37 1.83 5.38
C GLN A 265 -0.39 2.02 4.22
N PRO A 266 0.58 2.95 4.31
CA PRO A 266 1.67 2.98 3.34
C PRO A 266 2.48 1.68 3.44
N CYS A 267 2.93 1.18 2.29
CA CYS A 267 3.75 -0.02 2.23
C CYS A 267 4.72 0.04 1.04
N ASP A 268 5.73 -0.83 1.07
CA ASP A 268 6.64 -1.01 -0.05
C ASP A 268 6.18 -2.18 -0.93
N VAL A 269 6.06 -1.93 -2.23
CA VAL A 269 5.65 -2.90 -3.25
C VAL A 269 6.85 -3.78 -3.60
N PRO A 270 6.79 -5.10 -3.36
CA PRO A 270 7.92 -5.97 -3.60
C PRO A 270 8.39 -5.95 -5.06
N GLY A 271 9.67 -5.66 -5.27
CA GLY A 271 10.31 -5.66 -6.59
C GLY A 271 10.01 -4.44 -7.46
N ALA A 272 9.23 -3.48 -6.99
CA ALA A 272 9.07 -2.19 -7.65
C ALA A 272 10.23 -1.24 -7.29
N GLN A 273 10.48 -0.27 -8.17
CA GLN A 273 11.55 0.71 -8.06
C GLN A 273 10.97 2.13 -8.06
N GLY A 274 11.79 3.10 -7.67
CA GLY A 274 11.42 4.52 -7.64
C GLY A 274 10.16 4.81 -6.84
N ALA A 275 9.38 5.77 -7.33
CA ALA A 275 8.10 6.18 -6.76
C ALA A 275 7.06 5.02 -6.76
N CYS A 276 7.16 4.08 -7.70
CA CYS A 276 6.27 2.92 -7.78
C CYS A 276 6.50 1.89 -6.69
N ALA A 277 7.64 1.97 -5.98
CA ALA A 277 7.87 1.18 -4.78
C ALA A 277 6.88 1.54 -3.68
N LYS A 278 6.24 2.71 -3.71
CA LYS A 278 5.26 3.11 -2.69
C LYS A 278 3.85 2.68 -3.08
N GLY A 279 3.19 2.05 -2.11
CA GLY A 279 1.85 1.51 -2.25
C GLY A 279 0.96 1.74 -1.04
N ILE A 280 -0.28 1.29 -1.17
CA ILE A 280 -1.25 1.20 -0.06
C ILE A 280 -1.49 -0.27 0.24
N SER A 281 -1.39 -0.63 1.51
CA SER A 281 -1.65 -1.98 1.97
C SER A 281 -3.12 -2.31 1.78
N ASP A 282 -3.38 -3.52 1.34
CA ASP A 282 -4.70 -4.08 1.17
C ASP A 282 -4.61 -5.57 1.47
N CYS A 283 -5.70 -6.30 1.51
CA CYS A 283 -5.66 -7.76 1.61
C CYS A 283 -5.99 -8.44 0.27
N ASP A 284 -5.56 -9.67 0.08
CA ASP A 284 -6.20 -10.53 -0.92
C ASP A 284 -7.56 -11.05 -0.42
N ALA A 285 -8.20 -11.92 -1.20
CA ALA A 285 -9.47 -12.53 -0.81
C ALA A 285 -9.32 -13.44 0.43
N GLN A 286 -8.11 -13.88 0.77
CA GLN A 286 -7.82 -14.76 1.91
C GLN A 286 -7.40 -13.97 3.16
N GLY A 287 -7.54 -12.64 3.15
CA GLY A 287 -7.14 -11.79 4.28
C GLY A 287 -5.63 -11.56 4.40
N THR A 288 -4.82 -12.05 3.46
CA THR A 288 -3.36 -11.85 3.48
C THR A 288 -3.04 -10.43 3.02
N LEU A 289 -2.25 -9.70 3.81
CA LEU A 289 -1.86 -8.34 3.46
C LEU A 289 -0.92 -8.33 2.24
N ILE A 290 -1.27 -7.52 1.26
CA ILE A 290 -0.55 -7.22 0.02
C ILE A 290 -0.33 -5.71 -0.08
N CYS A 291 0.70 -5.30 -0.82
CA CYS A 291 0.93 -3.90 -1.12
C CYS A 291 0.50 -3.59 -2.55
N LYS A 292 -0.49 -2.71 -2.72
CA LYS A 292 -0.96 -2.29 -4.04
C LYS A 292 -0.21 -1.02 -4.48
N PRO A 293 0.44 -1.02 -5.66
CA PRO A 293 1.13 0.16 -6.15
C PRO A 293 0.15 1.30 -6.42
N VAL A 294 0.54 2.52 -6.05
CA VAL A 294 -0.25 3.74 -6.31
C VAL A 294 0.05 4.29 -7.71
N LEU A 295 1.29 4.12 -8.17
CA LEU A 295 1.75 4.51 -9.48
C LEU A 295 2.07 3.27 -10.32
N GLN A 296 1.84 3.38 -11.63
CA GLN A 296 2.27 2.37 -12.59
C GLN A 296 3.52 2.88 -13.32
N PRO A 297 4.46 2.00 -13.71
CA PRO A 297 5.62 2.40 -14.51
C PRO A 297 5.21 3.15 -15.78
N GLY A 298 5.88 4.27 -16.06
CA GLY A 298 5.64 5.18 -17.18
C GLY A 298 4.37 6.04 -17.04
N SER A 299 3.72 6.05 -15.87
CA SER A 299 2.52 6.88 -15.65
C SER A 299 2.82 8.35 -15.35
N GLN A 300 4.03 8.64 -14.87
CA GLN A 300 4.60 9.98 -14.70
C GLN A 300 5.84 10.08 -15.58
N GLY A 301 6.33 11.30 -15.80
CA GLY A 301 7.66 11.52 -16.39
C GLY A 301 8.60 12.10 -15.34
N GLU A 302 9.90 11.98 -15.57
CA GLU A 302 10.95 12.45 -14.66
C GLU A 302 10.85 13.96 -14.38
N ALA A 303 10.85 14.29 -13.09
CA ALA A 303 11.10 15.61 -12.55
C ALA A 303 12.51 15.62 -11.96
N CYS A 304 13.16 16.78 -11.93
CA CYS A 304 14.45 16.88 -11.25
C CYS A 304 14.22 16.98 -9.74
N ASP A 305 13.86 15.86 -9.09
CA ASP A 305 13.56 15.78 -7.65
C ASP A 305 14.28 14.62 -6.93
N ALA A 306 15.21 13.94 -7.61
CA ALA A 306 15.97 12.78 -7.15
C ALA A 306 15.09 11.55 -6.89
N ILE A 307 13.88 11.51 -7.44
CA ILE A 307 12.97 10.38 -7.37
C ILE A 307 12.79 9.87 -8.79
N ASP A 308 13.03 8.57 -8.99
CA ASP A 308 12.62 7.84 -10.20
C ASP A 308 11.08 7.86 -10.28
N ASN A 309 10.53 8.85 -10.99
CA ASN A 309 9.10 9.15 -11.04
C ASN A 309 8.38 8.24 -12.04
N ASP A 310 9.05 7.89 -13.13
CA ASP A 310 8.53 7.02 -14.18
C ASP A 310 8.79 5.53 -13.95
N CYS A 311 9.58 5.20 -12.93
CA CYS A 311 9.84 3.86 -12.42
C CYS A 311 10.57 2.96 -13.41
N ASP A 312 11.49 3.51 -14.21
CA ASP A 312 12.31 2.76 -15.14
C ASP A 312 13.64 2.25 -14.53
N GLY A 313 13.92 2.67 -13.30
CA GLY A 313 15.10 2.28 -12.51
C GLY A 313 16.25 3.28 -12.60
N LEU A 314 16.11 4.36 -13.35
CA LEU A 314 17.04 5.48 -13.43
C LEU A 314 16.43 6.70 -12.73
N ILE A 315 17.26 7.45 -12.02
CA ILE A 315 16.81 8.67 -11.33
C ILE A 315 17.13 9.86 -12.21
N ASP A 316 16.12 10.66 -12.53
CA ASP A 316 16.21 11.95 -13.21
C ASP A 316 16.88 11.90 -14.60
N ASP A 317 16.84 10.77 -15.32
CA ASP A 317 17.59 10.58 -16.57
C ASP A 317 16.99 11.34 -17.77
N ASP A 318 15.68 11.58 -17.75
CA ASP A 318 14.96 12.46 -18.68
C ASP A 318 14.36 13.72 -17.99
N ALA A 319 14.86 14.04 -16.78
CA ALA A 319 14.36 15.17 -16.00
C ALA A 319 14.62 16.52 -16.68
N THR A 320 13.56 17.35 -16.76
CA THR A 320 13.66 18.69 -17.36
C THR A 320 13.92 19.77 -16.31
N CYS A 321 14.86 20.66 -16.61
CA CYS A 321 15.21 21.82 -15.80
C CYS A 321 14.97 23.14 -16.54
N PRO A 322 14.84 24.27 -15.82
CA PRO A 322 14.79 25.60 -16.44
C PRO A 322 16.00 25.87 -17.38
N PRO A 323 15.89 26.83 -18.32
CA PRO A 323 16.98 27.15 -19.24
C PRO A 323 18.31 27.44 -18.53
N GLU A 324 19.43 27.04 -19.13
CA GLU A 324 20.82 27.18 -18.60
C GLU A 324 21.13 26.37 -17.33
N THR A 325 20.21 25.51 -16.90
CA THR A 325 20.43 24.57 -15.79
C THR A 325 20.28 23.12 -16.27
N VAL A 326 21.00 22.22 -15.62
CA VAL A 326 20.93 20.77 -15.87
C VAL A 326 20.54 20.07 -14.58
N CYS A 327 19.78 18.98 -14.69
CA CYS A 327 19.42 18.23 -13.51
C CYS A 327 20.66 17.53 -12.94
N ASN A 328 20.90 17.71 -11.64
CA ASN A 328 21.92 16.99 -10.92
C ASN A 328 21.30 16.42 -9.64
N GLY A 329 20.67 15.25 -9.82
CA GLY A 329 19.90 14.48 -8.83
C GLY A 329 19.13 15.31 -7.83
N GLY A 330 17.99 15.76 -8.31
CA GLY A 330 17.01 16.49 -7.54
C GLY A 330 17.20 17.99 -7.50
N THR A 331 18.30 18.51 -8.06
CA THR A 331 18.53 19.95 -8.12
C THR A 331 18.94 20.39 -9.52
N CYS A 332 18.21 21.36 -10.07
CA CYS A 332 18.62 22.06 -11.27
C CYS A 332 19.78 22.99 -10.95
N VAL A 333 20.98 22.63 -11.40
CA VAL A 333 22.21 23.39 -11.18
C VAL A 333 22.66 24.08 -12.46
N ALA A 334 23.36 25.21 -12.35
CA ALA A 334 23.92 25.89 -13.51
C ALA A 334 24.91 24.98 -14.25
N SER A 335 24.83 24.97 -15.58
CA SER A 335 25.78 24.22 -16.39
C SER A 335 27.19 24.82 -16.29
N CYS A 336 28.20 23.95 -16.21
CA CYS A 336 29.59 24.38 -16.19
C CYS A 336 30.15 24.73 -17.60
N GLU A 337 29.37 24.52 -18.66
CA GLU A 337 29.81 24.82 -20.04
C GLU A 337 29.74 26.32 -20.39
N SER A 338 28.92 27.10 -19.67
CA SER A 338 28.63 28.49 -20.02
C SER A 338 29.55 29.54 -19.37
N GLY A 339 30.55 29.14 -18.56
CA GLY A 339 31.39 30.04 -17.76
C GLY A 339 32.90 29.78 -17.80
N GLU A 340 33.70 30.82 -17.51
CA GLU A 340 35.17 30.78 -17.54
C GLU A 340 35.77 30.03 -16.31
N PHE A 341 35.06 29.99 -15.17
CA PHE A 341 35.41 29.23 -13.95
C PHE A 341 34.15 28.84 -13.14
N PRO A 342 33.36 27.86 -13.58
CA PRO A 342 32.09 27.52 -12.92
C PRO A 342 32.25 26.59 -11.71
N CYS A 343 33.25 25.72 -11.70
CA CYS A 343 33.41 24.70 -10.66
C CYS A 343 34.26 25.18 -9.48
N LEU A 344 33.95 24.69 -8.27
CA LEU A 344 34.75 24.94 -7.07
C LEU A 344 36.16 24.31 -7.19
N PRO A 345 37.15 24.78 -6.39
CA PRO A 345 38.44 24.11 -6.30
C PRO A 345 38.27 22.61 -5.98
N SER A 346 39.05 21.75 -6.64
CA SER A 346 38.94 20.27 -6.61
C SER A 346 37.78 19.66 -7.41
N PHE A 347 37.04 20.47 -8.16
CA PHE A 347 36.08 20.00 -9.16
C PHE A 347 36.53 20.38 -10.58
N VAL A 348 36.26 19.50 -11.53
CA VAL A 348 36.52 19.71 -12.96
C VAL A 348 35.20 19.64 -13.73
N CYS A 349 35.04 20.49 -14.74
CA CYS A 349 33.87 20.44 -15.62
C CYS A 349 34.02 19.26 -16.59
N LYS A 350 33.09 18.31 -16.55
CA LYS A 350 33.03 17.17 -17.49
C LYS A 350 31.62 17.10 -18.07
N GLY A 351 31.50 17.35 -19.38
CA GLY A 351 30.21 17.61 -19.99
C GLY A 351 29.59 18.88 -19.41
N SER A 352 28.36 18.80 -18.92
CA SER A 352 27.59 19.90 -18.37
C SER A 352 27.65 20.05 -16.84
N LEU A 353 28.36 19.16 -16.13
CA LEU A 353 28.40 19.09 -14.67
C LEU A 353 29.81 19.23 -14.08
N CYS A 354 29.87 19.78 -12.87
CA CYS A 354 31.08 19.85 -12.05
C CYS A 354 31.23 18.55 -11.24
N ILE A 355 32.31 17.82 -11.50
CA ILE A 355 32.61 16.54 -10.83
C ILE A 355 33.92 16.62 -10.06
N GLU A 356 34.08 15.81 -9.01
CA GLU A 356 35.33 15.77 -8.27
C GLU A 356 36.50 15.35 -9.16
N GLU A 357 37.66 16.01 -9.00
CA GLU A 357 38.87 15.65 -9.73
C GLU A 357 39.31 14.20 -9.48
N SER A 358 39.09 13.70 -8.25
CA SER A 358 39.29 12.29 -7.85
C SER A 358 38.42 11.30 -8.63
N CYS A 359 37.25 11.73 -9.09
CA CYS A 359 36.27 10.90 -9.78
C CYS A 359 36.28 11.08 -11.30
N ALA A 360 37.03 12.06 -11.83
CA ALA A 360 37.06 12.38 -13.26
C ALA A 360 37.36 11.17 -14.17
N ASN A 361 38.18 10.24 -13.70
CA ASN A 361 38.60 9.05 -14.42
C ASN A 361 38.12 7.73 -13.79
N VAL A 362 37.19 7.79 -12.84
CA VAL A 362 36.60 6.62 -12.19
C VAL A 362 35.34 6.23 -12.94
N VAL A 363 35.20 4.94 -13.26
CA VAL A 363 34.00 4.37 -13.86
C VAL A 363 33.40 3.41 -12.86
N CYS A 364 32.23 3.78 -12.32
CA CYS A 364 31.52 2.94 -11.37
C CYS A 364 30.58 1.95 -12.08
N PRO A 365 30.34 0.78 -11.49
CA PRO A 365 29.27 -0.13 -11.90
C PRO A 365 27.91 0.57 -12.01
N GLU A 366 26.99 -0.01 -12.79
CA GLU A 366 25.62 0.49 -12.89
C GLU A 366 24.97 0.61 -11.51
N GLY A 367 24.36 1.76 -11.24
CA GLY A 367 23.72 2.07 -9.96
C GLY A 367 24.68 2.43 -8.82
N GLU A 368 25.99 2.61 -9.07
CA GLU A 368 26.95 3.13 -8.10
C GLU A 368 27.38 4.57 -8.41
N VAL A 369 27.84 5.27 -7.36
CA VAL A 369 28.23 6.68 -7.39
C VAL A 369 29.68 6.83 -6.92
N CYS A 370 30.46 7.73 -7.55
CA CYS A 370 31.88 7.90 -7.22
C CYS A 370 32.12 8.96 -6.13
N ASP A 371 32.52 8.55 -4.94
CA ASP A 371 32.80 9.42 -3.79
C ASP A 371 34.27 9.32 -3.40
N GLY A 372 35.02 10.44 -3.46
CA GLY A 372 36.43 10.46 -3.08
C GLY A 372 37.32 9.54 -3.93
N GLY A 373 36.91 9.26 -5.18
CA GLY A 373 37.61 8.35 -6.09
C GLY A 373 37.32 6.86 -5.87
N ALA A 374 36.35 6.52 -5.01
CA ALA A 374 35.89 5.16 -4.79
C ALA A 374 34.40 5.03 -5.14
N CYS A 375 34.01 3.90 -5.75
CA CYS A 375 32.62 3.62 -6.03
C CYS A 375 31.92 3.06 -4.79
N ARG A 376 30.71 3.56 -4.53
CA ARG A 376 29.83 3.04 -3.49
C ARG A 376 28.38 3.03 -3.98
N ALA A 377 27.56 2.23 -3.31
CA ALA A 377 26.13 2.31 -3.51
C ALA A 377 25.60 3.70 -3.05
N PRO A 378 24.66 4.29 -3.79
CA PRO A 378 23.88 5.44 -3.33
C PRO A 378 23.23 5.12 -1.98
N CYS A 379 23.13 6.11 -1.11
CA CYS A 379 22.56 6.01 0.22
C CYS A 379 23.30 5.07 1.19
N ALA A 380 24.48 4.57 0.84
CA ALA A 380 25.27 3.72 1.72
C ALA A 380 25.68 4.47 3.00
N GLY A 381 25.10 4.08 4.14
CA GLY A 381 25.38 4.70 5.45
C GLY A 381 24.61 6.00 5.72
N VAL A 382 23.74 6.43 4.79
CA VAL A 382 22.90 7.62 4.97
C VAL A 382 21.69 7.27 5.84
N VAL A 383 21.44 8.08 6.86
CA VAL A 383 20.26 8.01 7.73
C VAL A 383 19.60 9.37 7.68
N CYS A 384 18.50 9.47 6.93
CA CYS A 384 17.81 10.74 6.70
C CYS A 384 17.00 11.22 7.92
N PRO A 385 16.73 12.53 8.01
CA PRO A 385 15.82 13.10 9.00
C PRO A 385 14.44 12.44 9.00
N ALA A 386 13.73 12.56 10.13
CA ALA A 386 12.39 11.98 10.28
C ALA A 386 11.44 12.46 9.16
N GLY A 387 10.77 11.51 8.50
CA GLY A 387 9.84 11.78 7.39
C GLY A 387 10.49 11.80 6.00
N GLN A 388 11.81 11.75 5.90
CA GLN A 388 12.53 11.71 4.63
C GLN A 388 13.03 10.31 4.28
N VAL A 389 13.20 10.05 2.99
CA VAL A 389 13.80 8.83 2.44
C VAL A 389 15.07 9.19 1.68
N CYS A 390 16.09 8.33 1.74
CA CYS A 390 17.26 8.52 0.90
C CYS A 390 16.97 8.02 -0.51
N SER A 391 17.16 8.90 -1.51
CA SER A 391 17.08 8.58 -2.93
C SER A 391 18.23 9.26 -3.65
N GLY A 392 19.05 8.49 -4.38
CA GLY A 392 20.17 9.04 -5.16
C GLY A 392 21.18 9.89 -4.35
N ASP A 393 21.52 9.49 -3.12
CA ASP A 393 22.34 10.27 -2.16
C ASP A 393 21.74 11.60 -1.72
N HIS A 394 20.42 11.75 -1.80
CA HIS A 394 19.70 12.88 -1.22
C HIS A 394 18.62 12.42 -0.26
N CYS A 395 18.47 13.15 0.84
CA CYS A 395 17.33 12.98 1.72
C CYS A 395 16.16 13.80 1.18
N VAL A 396 15.18 13.10 0.62
CA VAL A 396 13.99 13.71 0.01
C VAL A 396 12.77 13.45 0.88
N ASP A 397 11.92 14.46 1.05
CA ASP A 397 10.60 14.28 1.66
C ASP A 397 9.62 13.90 0.54
N PRO A 398 9.14 12.65 0.50
CA PRO A 398 8.27 12.15 -0.56
C PRO A 398 6.88 12.83 -0.55
N CYS A 399 6.54 13.57 0.51
CA CYS A 399 5.31 14.35 0.60
C CYS A 399 5.46 15.80 0.15
N THR A 400 6.67 16.24 -0.19
CA THR A 400 6.88 17.58 -0.78
C THR A 400 6.17 17.66 -2.12
N GLY A 401 5.32 18.68 -2.30
CA GLY A 401 4.53 18.87 -3.52
C GLY A 401 3.28 17.98 -3.64
N VAL A 402 3.08 17.02 -2.73
CA VAL A 402 1.90 16.15 -2.72
C VAL A 402 0.72 16.89 -2.10
N THR A 403 -0.36 17.06 -2.88
CA THR A 403 -1.63 17.62 -2.39
C THR A 403 -2.66 16.50 -2.28
N CYS A 404 -3.00 16.12 -1.06
CA CYS A 404 -4.03 15.11 -0.81
C CYS A 404 -5.43 15.71 -0.79
N GLY A 405 -6.43 14.89 -1.07
CA GLY A 405 -7.84 15.29 -1.01
C GLY A 405 -8.29 15.62 0.42
N GLU A 406 -9.51 16.14 0.55
CA GLU A 406 -10.10 16.44 1.86
C GLU A 406 -10.11 15.20 2.76
N GLY A 407 -9.67 15.36 4.02
CA GLY A 407 -9.61 14.28 4.99
C GLY A 407 -8.51 13.24 4.75
N GLN A 408 -7.60 13.46 3.79
CA GLN A 408 -6.43 12.62 3.55
C GLN A 408 -5.14 13.26 4.07
N VAL A 409 -4.18 12.42 4.40
CA VAL A 409 -2.82 12.82 4.81
C VAL A 409 -1.81 12.15 3.89
N CYS A 410 -0.74 12.85 3.54
CA CYS A 410 0.38 12.24 2.85
C CYS A 410 1.23 11.48 3.87
N VAL A 411 1.50 10.20 3.61
CA VAL A 411 2.47 9.41 4.35
C VAL A 411 3.34 8.68 3.36
N SER A 412 4.65 8.92 3.41
CA SER A 412 5.63 8.31 2.50
C SER A 412 5.32 8.52 1.01
N GLY A 413 4.81 9.70 0.65
CA GLY A 413 4.45 10.07 -0.73
C GLY A 413 3.09 9.56 -1.20
N VAL A 414 2.32 8.92 -0.32
CA VAL A 414 1.01 8.37 -0.67
C VAL A 414 -0.10 9.07 0.12
N CYS A 415 -1.14 9.51 -0.59
CA CYS A 415 -2.33 10.06 0.03
C CYS A 415 -3.24 8.94 0.53
N ILE A 416 -3.40 8.86 1.85
CA ILE A 416 -4.27 7.89 2.51
C ILE A 416 -5.31 8.62 3.37
N PRO A 417 -6.49 8.03 3.62
CA PRO A 417 -7.45 8.59 4.56
C PRO A 417 -6.80 8.85 5.92
N GLY A 418 -7.08 10.02 6.51
CA GLY A 418 -6.62 10.35 7.85
C GLY A 418 -7.14 9.37 8.89
N CYS A 419 -6.47 9.30 10.04
CA CYS A 419 -6.78 8.37 11.12
C CYS A 419 -8.18 8.54 11.74
N ALA A 420 -8.90 9.63 11.42
CA ALA A 420 -10.32 9.74 11.74
C ALA A 420 -11.14 8.64 11.04
N CYS A 421 -10.71 8.25 9.83
CA CYS A 421 -11.42 7.33 8.95
C CYS A 421 -10.77 5.96 8.82
N ARG A 422 -9.73 5.66 9.60
CA ARG A 422 -9.06 4.35 9.65
C ARG A 422 -8.56 4.03 11.06
N THR A 423 -8.14 2.79 11.29
CA THR A 423 -7.48 2.41 12.55
C THR A 423 -5.97 2.71 12.49
N CYS A 424 -5.40 3.18 13.60
CA CYS A 424 -3.94 3.29 13.76
C CYS A 424 -3.32 1.95 14.16
N ALA A 425 -2.02 1.81 13.97
CA ALA A 425 -1.31 0.60 14.38
C ALA A 425 -1.26 0.48 15.91
N THR A 426 -0.98 -0.72 16.41
CA THR A 426 -0.85 -0.96 17.86
C THR A 426 0.22 -0.05 18.46
N GLY A 427 -0.12 0.67 19.53
CA GLY A 427 0.77 1.62 20.20
C GLY A 427 0.63 3.06 19.69
N GLU A 428 -0.09 3.28 18.60
CA GLU A 428 -0.41 4.60 18.05
C GLU A 428 -1.84 5.01 18.36
N SER A 429 -2.08 6.32 18.32
CA SER A 429 -3.39 6.92 18.45
C SER A 429 -3.58 8.03 17.42
N CYS A 430 -4.84 8.30 17.08
CA CYS A 430 -5.15 9.31 16.08
C CYS A 430 -4.96 10.72 16.65
N HIS A 431 -4.06 11.49 16.06
CA HIS A 431 -3.92 12.91 16.34
C HIS A 431 -4.96 13.68 15.51
N VAL A 432 -6.05 14.10 16.16
CA VAL A 432 -7.25 14.63 15.49
C VAL A 432 -7.00 15.86 14.62
N ASP A 433 -6.07 16.74 15.03
CA ASP A 433 -5.82 18.00 14.30
C ASP A 433 -4.98 17.79 13.03
N SER A 434 -4.06 16.82 13.06
CA SER A 434 -3.20 16.51 11.90
C SER A 434 -3.75 15.37 11.04
N GLY A 435 -4.70 14.60 11.55
CA GLY A 435 -5.21 13.39 10.90
C GLY A 435 -4.18 12.25 10.83
N GLN A 436 -3.05 12.34 11.52
CA GLN A 436 -1.98 11.35 11.50
C GLN A 436 -2.04 10.40 12.69
N CYS A 437 -1.63 9.15 12.47
CA CYS A 437 -1.34 8.23 13.56
C CYS A 437 0.01 8.62 14.18
N VAL A 438 0.02 8.82 15.50
CA VAL A 438 1.22 9.16 16.27
C VAL A 438 1.33 8.20 17.45
N GLU A 439 2.53 8.03 18.01
CA GLU A 439 2.69 7.25 19.24
C GLU A 439 1.71 7.73 20.32
N THR A 440 1.06 6.80 21.01
CA THR A 440 0.04 7.14 22.03
C THR A 440 0.62 8.05 23.13
N VAL A 441 1.91 7.87 23.46
CA VAL A 441 2.63 8.70 24.44
C VAL A 441 2.93 10.12 23.94
N CYS A 442 2.81 10.37 22.63
CA CYS A 442 3.00 11.66 22.00
C CYS A 442 1.69 12.45 21.83
N LEU A 443 0.53 11.87 22.18
CA LEU A 443 -0.74 12.60 22.16
C LEU A 443 -0.70 13.79 23.13
N GLY A 444 -0.94 14.98 22.60
CA GLY A 444 -0.93 16.23 23.36
C GLY A 444 0.47 16.78 23.66
N VAL A 445 1.53 16.15 23.15
CA VAL A 445 2.89 16.70 23.21
C VAL A 445 3.06 17.66 22.03
N SER A 446 3.28 18.94 22.31
CA SER A 446 3.63 19.94 21.31
C SER A 446 5.13 20.22 21.37
N CYS A 447 5.81 19.96 20.25
CA CYS A 447 7.24 20.17 20.11
C CYS A 447 7.53 21.46 19.34
N ASP A 448 8.59 22.17 19.73
CA ASP A 448 9.02 23.39 19.05
C ASP A 448 9.51 23.09 17.62
N ALA A 449 9.52 24.12 16.77
CA ALA A 449 10.02 23.98 15.40
C ALA A 449 11.44 23.39 15.38
N GLY A 450 11.68 22.40 14.51
CA GLY A 450 12.95 21.68 14.44
C GLY A 450 13.04 20.43 15.32
N THR A 451 11.97 20.10 16.06
CA THR A 451 11.91 18.90 16.92
C THR A 451 10.68 18.05 16.62
N HIS A 452 10.74 16.75 16.91
CA HIS A 452 9.61 15.82 16.78
C HIS A 452 9.42 15.01 18.06
N CYS A 453 8.20 14.54 18.31
CA CYS A 453 7.96 13.68 19.46
C CYS A 453 8.39 12.25 19.16
N LYS A 454 9.19 11.68 20.05
CA LYS A 454 9.62 10.28 20.04
C LYS A 454 9.64 9.77 21.48
N ALA A 455 8.94 8.67 21.76
CA ALA A 455 8.80 8.13 23.11
C ALA A 455 8.31 9.16 24.15
N GLY A 456 7.43 10.09 23.74
CA GLY A 456 6.87 11.14 24.60
C GLY A 456 7.81 12.31 24.90
N GLN A 457 8.97 12.41 24.25
CA GLN A 457 9.91 13.52 24.38
C GLN A 457 10.14 14.21 23.03
N CYS A 458 10.31 15.53 23.06
CA CYS A 458 10.71 16.29 21.88
C CYS A 458 12.21 16.10 21.66
N VAL A 459 12.57 15.43 20.57
CA VAL A 459 13.94 15.22 20.13
C VAL A 459 14.21 16.02 18.88
N ASP A 460 15.45 16.44 18.68
CA ASP A 460 15.86 17.20 17.50
C ASP A 460 15.64 16.38 16.22
N LEU A 461 15.19 17.02 15.13
CA LEU A 461 15.01 16.33 13.84
C LEU A 461 16.33 15.78 13.28
N CYS A 462 17.47 16.33 13.72
CA CYS A 462 18.81 15.86 13.39
C CYS A 462 19.38 14.83 14.38
N ASP A 463 18.63 14.42 15.40
CA ASP A 463 19.09 13.38 16.34
C ASP A 463 19.23 12.02 15.63
N GLY A 464 20.47 11.51 15.56
CA GLY A 464 20.80 10.25 14.90
C GLY A 464 20.86 10.30 13.36
N VAL A 465 20.81 11.49 12.76
CA VAL A 465 20.90 11.68 11.30
C VAL A 465 22.35 11.59 10.83
N THR A 466 22.58 10.84 9.74
CA THR A 466 23.85 10.79 9.01
C THR A 466 23.58 11.24 7.59
N CYS A 467 23.92 12.49 7.28
CA CYS A 467 23.68 13.06 5.96
C CYS A 467 24.64 12.50 4.89
N PRO A 468 24.29 12.64 3.61
CA PRO A 468 25.18 12.36 2.48
C PRO A 468 26.53 13.10 2.59
N PRO A 469 27.59 12.60 1.92
CA PRO A 469 28.89 13.25 1.94
C PRO A 469 28.84 14.71 1.50
N GLY A 470 29.51 15.59 2.24
CA GLY A 470 29.54 17.03 1.99
C GLY A 470 28.37 17.81 2.62
N GLU A 471 27.41 17.14 3.25
CA GLU A 471 26.25 17.75 3.88
C GLU A 471 26.26 17.57 5.40
N ALA A 472 25.62 18.50 6.10
CA ALA A 472 25.34 18.43 7.53
C ALA A 472 23.84 18.58 7.77
N CYS A 473 23.32 17.90 8.80
CA CYS A 473 21.92 18.07 9.17
C CYS A 473 21.74 19.44 9.84
N GLN A 474 20.88 20.28 9.25
CA GLN A 474 20.51 21.58 9.77
C GLN A 474 18.98 21.71 9.72
N ALA A 475 18.35 21.93 10.87
CA ALA A 475 16.90 22.10 11.00
C ALA A 475 16.05 20.97 10.36
N GLY A 476 16.54 19.71 10.45
CA GLY A 476 15.85 18.55 9.89
C GLY A 476 16.00 18.37 8.37
N GLN A 477 16.99 19.04 7.75
CA GLN A 477 17.34 18.86 6.36
C GLN A 477 18.84 18.61 6.23
N CYS A 478 19.23 17.70 5.34
CA CYS A 478 20.62 17.59 4.92
C CYS A 478 20.91 18.70 3.91
N ALA A 479 21.86 19.56 4.24
CA ALA A 479 22.25 20.68 3.40
C ALA A 479 23.78 20.78 3.34
N VAL A 480 24.30 21.20 2.20
CA VAL A 480 25.73 21.52 2.05
C VAL A 480 26.11 22.57 3.08
N ASP A 481 27.16 22.28 3.84
CA ASP A 481 27.70 23.18 4.85
C ASP A 481 28.49 24.29 4.13
N VAL A 482 27.77 25.26 3.56
CA VAL A 482 28.42 26.46 3.02
C VAL A 482 29.04 27.17 4.20
N PRO A 483 30.38 27.34 4.26
CA PRO A 483 30.98 28.14 5.30
C PRO A 483 30.37 29.52 5.19
N SER A 484 29.53 29.87 6.18
CA SER A 484 29.00 31.23 6.33
C SER A 484 30.17 32.15 6.10
N ALA A 485 30.04 33.04 5.12
CA ALA A 485 31.07 34.01 4.77
C ALA A 485 31.37 34.84 6.02
N THR A 486 32.29 34.35 6.84
CA THR A 486 32.91 35.11 7.91
C THR A 486 33.49 36.30 7.19
N SER A 487 32.92 37.47 7.46
CA SER A 487 33.41 38.77 7.04
C SER A 487 34.88 38.86 7.43
N SER A 488 35.75 38.43 6.52
CA SER A 488 37.19 38.56 6.67
C SER A 488 37.48 40.03 6.41
N SER A 489 37.57 40.77 7.51
CA SER A 489 38.16 42.10 7.53
C SER A 489 39.64 41.95 7.14
N SER A 490 39.90 41.83 5.84
CA SER A 490 41.25 42.00 5.31
C SER A 490 41.54 43.49 5.34
N THR A 491 42.36 43.89 6.31
CA THR A 491 43.05 45.18 6.32
C THR A 491 44.03 45.21 5.14
N GLY A 492 43.50 45.47 3.94
CA GLY A 492 44.27 45.81 2.76
C GLY A 492 44.78 47.24 2.91
N ASN A 493 46.08 47.36 3.21
CA ASN A 493 46.80 48.61 3.34
C ASN A 493 46.92 49.31 1.97
N PHE A 494 45.92 50.12 1.61
CA PHE A 494 46.00 51.03 0.46
C PHE A 494 46.91 52.22 0.79
N VAL A 495 48.04 52.31 0.10
CA VAL A 495 48.87 53.52 0.05
C VAL A 495 48.20 54.49 -0.92
N GLY A 496 47.43 55.43 -0.37
CA GLY A 496 46.84 56.55 -1.09
C GLY A 496 47.30 57.88 -0.49
N SER A 497 48.14 58.60 -1.22
CA SER A 497 48.54 59.97 -0.90
C SER A 497 47.38 60.95 -1.12
N GLY A 498 47.15 61.81 -0.11
CA GLY A 498 46.72 63.20 -0.30
C GLY A 498 45.24 63.50 -0.05
N GLY A 499 44.98 64.43 0.87
CA GLY A 499 43.71 65.16 0.94
C GLY A 499 43.23 65.45 2.36
N ALA A 500 43.66 66.58 2.92
CA ALA A 500 43.18 67.11 4.19
C ALA A 500 41.75 67.67 4.09
N GLY A 501 40.97 67.55 5.17
CA GLY A 501 39.90 68.49 5.49
C GLY A 501 38.66 67.90 6.18
N GLY A 502 38.36 68.38 7.40
CA GLY A 502 36.99 68.63 7.84
C GLY A 502 36.48 67.84 9.05
N ASP A 503 36.26 68.57 10.13
CA ASP A 503 35.78 68.12 11.44
C ASP A 503 34.31 67.63 11.49
N GLY A 504 34.04 66.75 12.46
CA GLY A 504 33.02 66.98 13.50
C GLY A 504 31.56 66.55 13.22
N GLY A 505 31.01 65.74 14.13
CA GLY A 505 29.56 65.68 14.34
C GLY A 505 29.02 64.37 14.93
N ALA A 506 29.02 64.27 16.26
CA ALA A 506 28.28 63.25 17.01
C ALA A 506 26.91 63.79 17.45
N GLY A 507 25.91 62.90 17.50
CA GLY A 507 24.57 63.10 18.09
C GLY A 507 23.52 62.44 17.20
N GLY A 508 22.66 61.51 17.62
CA GLY A 508 22.16 61.21 18.96
C GLY A 508 20.62 61.29 18.94
N ALA A 509 19.99 60.11 18.85
CA ALA A 509 18.65 59.73 19.34
C ALA A 509 17.36 60.46 18.87
N GLY A 510 16.42 59.65 18.36
CA GLY A 510 15.10 59.47 18.98
C GLY A 510 13.85 60.09 18.31
N GLY A 511 12.86 59.26 17.98
CA GLY A 511 11.44 59.64 18.15
C GLY A 511 10.41 59.28 17.05
N VAL A 512 9.88 58.05 17.12
CA VAL A 512 8.45 57.61 17.01
C VAL A 512 7.42 58.19 16.00
N MET A 513 6.83 57.25 15.24
CA MET A 513 5.40 56.95 14.95
C MET A 513 4.52 57.90 14.08
N ALA A 514 3.99 57.38 12.93
CA ALA A 514 2.61 56.86 12.78
C ALA A 514 2.00 57.02 11.34
N GLY A 515 1.33 55.94 10.87
CA GLY A 515 0.40 55.87 9.72
C GLY A 515 0.93 54.96 8.60
N GLY A 516 0.50 53.72 8.36
CA GLY A 516 -0.83 53.09 8.50
C GLY A 516 -1.71 53.48 7.31
N GLY A 517 -2.11 52.64 6.34
CA GLY A 517 -1.81 51.27 5.94
C GLY A 517 -2.66 50.96 4.69
N THR A 518 -2.28 50.01 3.84
CA THR A 518 -3.18 49.21 2.97
C THR A 518 -2.38 48.08 2.31
N SER A 519 -2.92 46.87 2.39
CA SER A 519 -2.40 45.61 1.85
C SER A 519 -2.73 45.44 0.37
N ALA A 520 -1.74 45.09 -0.47
CA ALA A 520 -1.91 44.33 -1.72
C ALA A 520 -0.53 43.90 -2.28
N GLY A 521 -0.36 42.59 -2.49
CA GLY A 521 0.55 41.94 -3.45
C GLY A 521 2.02 42.37 -3.52
N GLY A 522 2.89 41.69 -2.77
CA GLY A 522 4.35 41.77 -2.94
C GLY A 522 4.93 40.41 -3.34
N ALA A 523 5.34 40.30 -4.61
CA ALA A 523 6.27 39.25 -5.06
C ALA A 523 7.60 39.34 -4.27
N PRO A 524 8.30 38.22 -4.02
CA PRO A 524 9.61 38.29 -3.38
C PRO A 524 10.60 39.06 -4.28
N PRO A 525 11.46 39.90 -3.70
CA PRO A 525 12.41 40.70 -4.46
C PRO A 525 13.48 39.79 -5.07
N GLY A 526 13.82 40.07 -6.32
CA GLY A 526 14.86 39.36 -7.05
C GLY A 526 16.16 39.31 -6.26
N SER A 527 16.59 38.09 -5.97
CA SER A 527 17.95 37.78 -5.56
C SER A 527 18.87 38.08 -6.75
N GLY A 528 19.79 39.02 -6.53
CA GLY A 528 20.91 39.24 -7.44
C GLY A 528 21.72 37.96 -7.64
N GLU A 529 22.19 37.79 -8.86
CA GLU A 529 23.01 36.69 -9.34
C GLU A 529 24.25 36.49 -8.47
N SER A 530 24.22 35.46 -7.65
CA SER A 530 25.37 34.62 -7.38
C SER A 530 24.92 33.18 -7.58
N GLY A 531 24.95 32.73 -8.84
CA GLY A 531 24.72 31.33 -9.17
C GLY A 531 25.79 30.47 -8.52
N SER A 532 25.49 29.88 -7.37
CA SER A 532 26.34 28.83 -6.82
C SER A 532 26.12 27.57 -7.65
N CYS A 533 27.18 27.06 -8.28
CA CYS A 533 27.16 25.77 -8.95
C CYS A 533 27.03 24.66 -7.89
N GLY A 534 26.00 23.83 -8.01
CA GLY A 534 25.89 22.62 -7.19
C GLY A 534 26.96 21.63 -7.63
N CYS A 535 27.83 21.25 -6.71
CA CYS A 535 28.94 20.32 -6.95
C CYS A 535 28.58 19.00 -6.26
N ARG A 536 28.62 17.87 -6.98
CA ARG A 536 28.52 16.54 -6.37
C ARG A 536 29.05 15.42 -7.26
N ILE A 537 29.01 14.24 -6.66
CA ILE A 537 29.51 12.91 -7.03
C ILE A 537 28.63 12.30 -8.16
N GLU A 538 29.26 11.85 -9.25
CA GLU A 538 28.62 11.43 -10.52
C GLU A 538 28.06 9.99 -10.45
N SER A 539 26.87 9.76 -11.04
CA SER A 539 26.35 8.44 -11.43
C SER A 539 26.60 8.22 -12.92
N ALA A 540 26.95 7.01 -13.33
CA ALA A 540 27.28 6.73 -14.74
C ALA A 540 26.06 6.84 -15.66
N ALA A 541 26.18 7.61 -16.75
CA ALA A 541 25.24 7.59 -17.87
C ALA A 541 25.44 6.30 -18.70
N SER A 542 24.38 5.54 -18.90
CA SER A 542 24.39 4.32 -19.72
C SER A 542 24.49 4.67 -21.21
N SER A 543 25.49 4.11 -21.88
CA SER A 543 25.65 4.27 -23.33
C SER A 543 24.51 3.57 -24.09
N VAL A 544 23.72 4.33 -24.86
CA VAL A 544 22.80 3.76 -25.87
C VAL A 544 23.64 3.09 -26.96
N GLY A 545 23.77 1.78 -26.89
CA GLY A 545 24.53 1.00 -27.86
C GLY A 545 24.10 -0.46 -27.90
N GLY A 546 23.01 -0.79 -28.60
CA GLY A 546 22.54 -2.17 -28.63
C GLY A 546 21.46 -2.59 -29.63
N THR A 547 21.08 -1.80 -30.64
CA THR A 547 20.15 -2.30 -31.68
C THR A 547 20.93 -2.81 -32.89
N GLY A 548 21.23 -4.11 -32.93
CA GLY A 548 21.92 -4.65 -34.09
C GLY A 548 22.23 -6.13 -34.13
N LEU A 549 21.45 -7.04 -33.51
CA LEU A 549 21.61 -8.49 -33.74
C LEU A 549 20.40 -9.30 -33.23
N SER A 550 19.21 -9.10 -33.81
CA SER A 550 18.08 -10.03 -33.60
C SER A 550 17.21 -10.26 -34.84
N ALA A 551 17.52 -9.63 -35.98
CA ALA A 551 16.75 -9.79 -37.22
C ALA A 551 17.18 -10.96 -38.12
N LEU A 552 18.10 -11.84 -37.68
CA LEU A 552 18.66 -12.91 -38.53
C LEU A 552 18.23 -14.35 -38.15
N LEU A 553 17.50 -14.56 -37.04
CA LEU A 553 17.00 -15.90 -36.67
C LEU A 553 15.55 -16.18 -37.07
N ALA A 554 14.75 -15.16 -37.40
CA ALA A 554 13.33 -15.35 -37.78
C ALA A 554 13.11 -15.83 -39.23
N ALA A 555 14.12 -15.74 -40.10
CA ALA A 555 13.99 -16.08 -41.52
C ALA A 555 14.21 -17.57 -41.87
N LEU A 556 14.71 -18.39 -40.94
CA LEU A 556 15.03 -19.81 -41.20
C LEU A 556 13.94 -20.81 -40.78
N LEU A 557 12.90 -20.39 -40.06
CA LEU A 557 11.83 -21.29 -39.59
C LEU A 557 10.56 -21.28 -40.47
N PHE A 558 10.42 -20.34 -41.41
CA PHE A 558 9.26 -20.28 -42.30
C PHE A 558 9.41 -21.01 -43.64
N ALA A 559 10.59 -21.56 -43.95
CA ALA A 559 10.84 -22.26 -45.22
C ALA A 559 10.67 -23.80 -45.17
N ARG A 560 10.27 -24.39 -44.03
CA ARG A 560 10.24 -25.87 -43.86
C ARG A 560 8.88 -26.51 -43.64
N ARG A 561 7.77 -25.78 -43.79
CA ARG A 561 6.41 -26.36 -43.75
C ARG A 561 5.60 -26.07 -45.01
N ARG A 562 6.07 -26.58 -46.16
CA ARG A 562 5.23 -26.74 -47.36
C ARG A 562 5.80 -27.79 -48.31
N SER A 563 5.77 -29.07 -47.91
CA SER A 563 5.72 -30.19 -48.86
C SER A 563 5.30 -31.48 -48.16
N ASN A 564 4.04 -31.89 -48.35
CA ASN A 564 3.62 -33.24 -48.73
C ASN A 564 2.16 -33.48 -48.37
N GLY A 565 1.28 -33.18 -49.32
CA GLY A 565 -0.10 -33.65 -49.35
C GLY A 565 -0.38 -34.36 -50.68
N ARG A 566 -0.54 -35.69 -50.62
CA ARG A 566 -1.10 -36.69 -51.58
C ARG A 566 -0.34 -38.00 -51.31
N GLU A 567 -0.93 -39.20 -51.18
CA GLU A 567 -2.14 -39.74 -51.77
C GLU A 567 -2.51 -41.11 -51.14
N ARG A 568 -3.80 -41.50 -51.25
CA ARG A 568 -4.39 -42.86 -51.36
C ARG A 568 -4.93 -43.65 -50.13
N ARG A 569 -6.28 -43.74 -50.19
CA ARG A 569 -7.31 -44.73 -49.75
C ARG A 569 -6.90 -46.23 -49.74
N PRO A 570 -7.65 -47.16 -49.08
CA PRO A 570 -9.07 -47.45 -49.38
C PRO A 570 -10.04 -47.84 -48.24
N ARG A 571 -11.30 -48.01 -48.69
CA ARG A 571 -12.61 -48.22 -48.04
C ARG A 571 -12.84 -49.58 -47.35
N ALA A 572 -13.90 -49.56 -46.51
CA ALA A 572 -14.99 -50.54 -46.25
C ALA A 572 -15.04 -50.91 -44.75
N ASN A 573 -16.18 -50.98 -44.05
CA ASN A 573 -17.50 -51.48 -44.43
C ASN A 573 -18.60 -50.98 -43.46
N GLU A 574 -19.85 -50.95 -43.92
CA GLU A 574 -21.11 -50.81 -43.15
C GLU A 574 -21.25 -51.97 -42.12
N SER A 575 -22.01 -51.90 -41.02
CA SER A 575 -23.49 -51.99 -41.00
C SER A 575 -24.03 -52.07 -39.55
N ARG A 576 -25.27 -51.59 -39.40
CA ARG A 576 -26.26 -51.80 -38.32
C ARG A 576 -26.17 -51.00 -37.03
#